data_AF-A0A1S8TLZ2-F1
#
_entry.id   AF-A0A1S8TLZ2-F1
#
_cell.length_a   1.000
_cell.length_b   1.000
_cell.length_c   1.000
_cell.angle_alpha   90.00
_cell.angle_beta   90.00
_cell.angle_gamma   90.00
#
_symmetry.space_group_name_H-M   'P 1'
#
loop_
_entity.id
_entity.type
_entity.pdbx_description
1 polymer ?
#
loop_
_entity_poly.entity_id
_entity_poly.type
_entity_poly.pdbx_seq_one_letter_code
_entity_poly.pdbx_strand_id
1 'polypeptide(L)'
;MRHGYHMGLRNGYGYNMGYGFWGSYILIFILIIFVILVFTLLRNNRTENPFVIKLIDILKEKYAVGIISADEYIERKAVIEDTKDSNPYIAILLKRYAHCEVDTKEFFCIKNEIESTNIDNITKERLVKGN
;
A
#
# COMPACT_ATOMS: atom_id res chain seq x y z
N MET A 1 47.50 46.97 -43.71
CA MET A 1 46.04 46.77 -43.93
C MET A 1 45.53 45.82 -42.86
N ARG A 2 44.46 46.23 -42.18
CA ARG A 2 43.84 45.58 -41.00
C ARG A 2 43.28 44.18 -41.34
N HIS A 3 43.17 43.32 -40.33
CA HIS A 3 42.11 42.32 -40.01
C HIS A 3 42.72 41.34 -38.98
N GLY A 4 42.07 40.88 -37.92
CA GLY A 4 40.68 41.00 -37.52
C GLY A 4 40.51 40.57 -36.05
N TYR A 5 39.32 40.86 -35.56
CA TYR A 5 38.84 40.57 -34.22
C TYR A 5 38.41 39.09 -34.16
N HIS A 6 38.94 38.33 -33.20
CA HIS A 6 38.36 37.04 -32.82
C HIS A 6 38.20 37.02 -31.30
N MET A 7 37.00 37.42 -30.86
CA MET A 7 36.53 37.16 -29.51
C MET A 7 36.28 35.66 -29.39
N GLY A 8 37.23 34.95 -28.78
CA GLY A 8 37.02 33.58 -28.32
C GLY A 8 36.12 33.58 -27.09
N LEU A 9 34.82 33.37 -27.30
CA LEU A 9 33.89 32.89 -26.28
C LEU A 9 34.35 31.48 -25.86
N ARG A 10 35.21 31.43 -24.84
CA ARG A 10 35.64 30.18 -24.22
C ARG A 10 34.50 29.67 -23.35
N ASN A 11 33.56 28.98 -23.98
CA ASN A 11 32.53 28.20 -23.30
C ASN A 11 33.19 27.20 -22.36
N GLY A 12 33.05 27.42 -21.05
CA GLY A 12 33.40 26.46 -20.02
C GLY A 12 32.37 25.33 -19.99
N TYR A 13 32.58 24.31 -20.82
CA TYR A 13 31.94 23.01 -20.67
C TYR A 13 33.03 21.98 -20.41
N GLY A 14 33.36 21.81 -19.13
CA GLY A 14 34.39 20.89 -18.67
C GLY A 14 33.97 20.23 -17.37
N TYR A 15 32.74 19.73 -17.31
CA TYR A 15 32.36 18.71 -16.35
C TYR A 15 31.87 17.52 -17.17
N ASN A 16 32.45 16.34 -16.91
CA ASN A 16 32.09 15.02 -17.47
C ASN A 16 32.95 14.51 -18.64
N MET A 17 34.27 14.71 -18.62
CA MET A 17 35.20 13.85 -19.36
C MET A 17 35.87 12.88 -18.38
N GLY A 18 35.50 11.60 -18.44
CA GLY A 18 36.37 10.52 -17.97
C GLY A 18 35.87 9.71 -16.77
N TYR A 19 34.76 8.98 -16.93
CA TYR A 19 34.62 7.66 -16.32
C TYR A 19 34.42 6.67 -17.47
N GLY A 20 35.53 6.31 -18.12
CA GLY A 20 35.55 5.40 -19.26
C GLY A 20 34.89 4.06 -18.94
N PHE A 21 34.46 3.33 -19.97
CA PHE A 21 33.79 2.01 -20.03
C PHE A 21 33.46 1.26 -18.71
N TRP A 22 34.35 1.21 -17.72
CA TRP A 22 34.11 0.74 -16.36
C TRP A 22 33.14 1.58 -15.51
N GLY A 23 33.15 2.90 -15.64
CA GLY A 23 32.31 3.79 -14.84
C GLY A 23 30.84 3.76 -15.23
N SER A 24 30.52 3.46 -16.50
CA SER A 24 29.15 3.21 -16.93
C SER A 24 28.57 1.94 -16.31
N TYR A 25 29.36 0.88 -16.14
CA TYR A 25 28.92 -0.32 -15.43
C TYR A 25 28.65 -0.04 -13.95
N ILE A 26 29.53 0.71 -13.27
CA ILE A 26 29.32 1.09 -11.87
C ILE A 26 28.02 1.88 -11.70
N LEU A 27 27.74 2.82 -12.61
CA LEU A 27 26.49 3.58 -12.61
C LEU A 27 25.27 2.67 -12.84
N ILE A 28 25.37 1.70 -13.75
CA ILE A 28 24.33 0.68 -13.98
C ILE A 28 24.06 -0.13 -12.71
N PHE A 29 25.11 -0.56 -11.99
CA PHE A 29 24.98 -1.33 -10.77
C PHE A 29 24.31 -0.51 -9.66
N ILE A 30 24.71 0.75 -9.49
CA ILE A 30 24.07 1.66 -8.53
C ILE A 30 22.59 1.83 -8.86
N LEU A 31 22.23 1.96 -10.15
CA LEU A 31 20.84 2.09 -10.59
C LEU A 31 20.05 0.81 -10.31
N ILE A 32 20.60 -0.37 -10.57
CA ILE A 32 19.97 -1.65 -10.26
C ILE A 32 19.75 -1.80 -8.75
N ILE A 33 20.76 -1.50 -7.94
CA ILE A 33 20.65 -1.54 -6.47
C ILE A 33 19.58 -0.55 -6.00
N PHE A 34 19.55 0.66 -6.55
CA PHE A 34 18.55 1.66 -6.23
C PHE A 34 17.14 1.19 -6.58
N VAL A 35 16.93 0.57 -7.75
CA VAL A 35 15.65 -0.01 -8.15
C VAL A 35 15.22 -1.12 -7.18
N ILE A 36 16.13 -2.03 -6.84
CA ILE A 36 15.85 -3.11 -5.87
C ILE A 36 15.50 -2.51 -4.50
N LEU A 37 16.22 -1.48 -4.06
CA LEU A 37 16.01 -0.82 -2.77
C LEU A 37 14.66 -0.10 -2.73
N VAL A 38 14.30 0.65 -3.78
CA VAL A 38 12.99 1.30 -3.91
C VAL A 38 11.86 0.25 -3.96
N PHE A 39 12.02 -0.81 -4.74
CA PHE A 39 11.03 -1.88 -4.83
C PHE A 39 10.85 -2.60 -3.48
N THR A 40 11.95 -2.86 -2.78
CA THR A 40 11.93 -3.50 -1.45
C THR A 40 11.31 -2.57 -0.42
N LEU A 41 11.62 -1.26 -0.41
CA LEU A 41 10.97 -0.29 0.48
C LEU A 41 9.47 -0.17 0.21
N LEU A 42 9.06 -0.10 -1.06
CA LEU A 42 7.64 -0.09 -1.43
C LEU A 42 6.92 -1.36 -0.98
N ARG A 43 7.57 -2.52 -1.07
CA ARG A 43 7.01 -3.81 -0.64
C ARG A 43 7.04 -3.99 0.90
N ASN A 44 8.06 -3.49 1.57
CA ASN A 44 8.29 -3.61 3.01
C ASN A 44 7.33 -2.75 3.85
N ASN A 45 6.70 -1.72 3.25
CA ASN A 45 5.62 -0.98 3.90
C ASN A 45 4.34 -1.80 4.10
N ARG A 46 4.27 -3.02 3.56
CA ARG A 46 3.28 -4.02 3.97
C ARG A 46 3.75 -4.65 5.27
N THR A 47 3.73 -3.88 6.35
CA THR A 47 3.83 -4.45 7.69
C THR A 47 2.57 -5.29 7.87
N GLU A 48 2.65 -6.57 7.53
CA GLU A 48 1.52 -7.49 7.62
C GLU A 48 1.11 -7.55 9.09
N ASN A 49 -0.02 -6.93 9.43
CA ASN A 49 -0.54 -6.98 10.78
C ASN A 49 -0.91 -8.45 11.07
N PRO A 50 -0.42 -9.08 12.15
CA PRO A 50 -0.82 -10.44 12.52
C PRO A 50 -2.34 -10.60 12.65
N PHE A 51 -3.06 -9.50 12.89
CA PHE A 51 -4.52 -9.47 12.84
C PHE A 51 -5.08 -9.67 11.42
N VAL A 52 -4.56 -8.92 10.44
CA VAL A 52 -4.94 -9.03 9.01
C VAL A 52 -4.65 -10.43 8.48
N ILE A 53 -3.50 -11.02 8.83
CA ILE A 53 -3.16 -12.40 8.44
C ILE A 53 -4.23 -13.38 8.92
N LYS A 54 -4.65 -13.29 10.19
CA LYS A 54 -5.72 -14.16 10.73
C LYS A 54 -7.06 -13.99 10.01
N LEU A 55 -7.42 -12.76 9.62
CA LEU A 55 -8.66 -12.51 8.88
C LEU A 55 -8.61 -13.09 7.47
N ILE A 56 -7.48 -12.94 6.79
CA ILE A 56 -7.26 -13.51 5.45
C ILE A 56 -7.30 -15.05 5.52
N ASP A 57 -6.77 -15.66 6.57
CA ASP A 57 -6.87 -17.11 6.78
C ASP A 57 -8.32 -17.58 6.93
N ILE A 58 -9.15 -16.85 7.68
CA ILE A 58 -10.60 -17.14 7.78
C ILE A 58 -11.27 -17.05 6.40
N LEU A 59 -10.99 -16.00 5.63
CA LEU A 59 -11.52 -15.87 4.27
C LEU A 59 -11.06 -17.01 3.36
N LYS A 60 -9.80 -17.42 3.47
CA LYS A 60 -9.24 -18.52 2.68
C LYS A 60 -9.91 -19.85 3.02
N GLU A 61 -10.22 -20.09 4.29
CA GLU A 61 -11.02 -21.23 4.72
C GLU A 61 -12.41 -21.21 4.07
N LYS A 62 -13.11 -20.07 4.11
CA LYS A 62 -14.44 -19.92 3.49
C LYS A 62 -14.42 -20.14 1.98
N TYR A 63 -13.40 -19.64 1.30
CA TYR A 63 -13.17 -19.87 -0.12
C TYR A 63 -12.90 -21.35 -0.42
N ALA A 64 -12.06 -22.01 0.39
CA ALA A 64 -11.75 -23.44 0.22
C ALA A 64 -12.98 -24.34 0.42
N VAL A 65 -13.91 -23.94 1.29
CA VAL A 65 -15.20 -24.60 1.49
C VAL A 65 -16.18 -24.29 0.34
N GLY A 66 -15.92 -23.27 -0.47
CA GLY A 66 -16.78 -22.85 -1.58
C GLY A 66 -17.97 -21.99 -1.16
N ILE A 67 -17.90 -21.35 0.02
CA ILE A 67 -18.96 -20.45 0.51
C ILE A 67 -18.95 -19.12 -0.25
N ILE A 68 -17.76 -18.66 -0.64
CA ILE A 68 -17.54 -17.42 -1.39
C ILE A 68 -16.84 -17.70 -2.72
N SER A 69 -17.10 -16.84 -3.71
CA SER A 69 -16.44 -16.93 -5.01
C SER A 69 -15.01 -16.38 -4.97
N ALA A 70 -14.23 -16.64 -6.02
CA ALA A 70 -12.88 -16.07 -6.14
C ALA A 70 -12.90 -14.54 -6.19
N ASP A 71 -13.89 -13.97 -6.88
CA ASP A 71 -14.06 -12.52 -7.00
C ASP A 71 -14.39 -11.90 -5.63
N GLU A 72 -15.35 -12.49 -4.91
CA GLU A 72 -15.70 -12.05 -3.55
C GLU A 72 -14.52 -12.17 -2.58
N TYR A 73 -13.72 -13.22 -2.70
CA TYR A 73 -12.51 -13.38 -1.89
C TYR A 73 -11.51 -12.25 -2.14
N ILE A 74 -11.26 -11.90 -3.41
CA ILE A 74 -10.31 -10.84 -3.80
C ILE A 74 -10.80 -9.48 -3.30
N GLU A 75 -12.09 -9.18 -3.48
CA GLU A 75 -12.70 -7.93 -3.00
C GLU A 75 -12.58 -7.80 -1.47
N ARG A 76 -13.00 -8.83 -0.73
CA ARG A 76 -12.97 -8.82 0.74
C ARG A 76 -11.54 -8.70 1.26
N LYS A 77 -10.60 -9.41 0.64
CA LYS A 77 -9.18 -9.34 0.99
C LYS A 77 -8.62 -7.92 0.82
N ALA A 78 -8.93 -7.27 -0.30
CA ALA A 78 -8.48 -5.91 -0.57
C ALA A 78 -9.00 -4.92 0.49
N VAL A 79 -10.26 -5.04 0.90
CA VAL A 79 -10.85 -4.18 1.96
C VAL A 79 -10.14 -4.37 3.30
N ILE A 80 -9.80 -5.61 3.67
CA ILE A 80 -9.12 -5.91 4.93
C ILE A 80 -7.68 -5.41 4.92
N GLU A 81 -6.95 -5.55 3.81
CA GLU A 81 -5.57 -5.05 3.68
C GLU A 81 -5.49 -3.51 3.66
N ASP A 82 -6.49 -2.84 3.06
CA ASP A 82 -6.54 -1.38 2.98
C ASP A 82 -7.01 -0.73 4.29
N THR A 83 -7.85 -1.43 5.06
CA THR A 83 -8.39 -0.89 6.32
C THR A 83 -7.33 -0.95 7.43
N LYS A 84 -6.90 0.22 7.91
CA LYS A 84 -5.97 0.32 9.05
C LYS A 84 -6.69 0.07 10.38
N ASP A 85 -6.13 -0.82 11.20
CA ASP A 85 -6.67 -1.27 12.49
C ASP A 85 -6.60 -0.23 13.63
N SER A 86 -6.68 1.07 13.32
CA SER A 86 -6.52 2.14 14.31
C SER A 86 -7.60 2.15 15.40
N ASN A 87 -8.71 1.41 15.24
CA ASN A 87 -9.84 1.40 16.15
C ASN A 87 -10.30 -0.04 16.49
N PRO A 88 -10.43 -0.40 17.79
CA PRO A 88 -10.88 -1.74 18.20
C PRO A 88 -12.27 -2.12 17.68
N TYR A 89 -13.17 -1.15 17.47
CA TYR A 89 -14.50 -1.40 16.89
C TYR A 89 -14.39 -1.83 15.43
N ILE A 90 -13.47 -1.23 14.66
CA ILE A 90 -13.22 -1.62 13.27
C ILE A 90 -12.66 -3.04 13.20
N ALA A 91 -11.78 -3.42 14.14
CA ALA A 91 -11.24 -4.79 14.20
C ALA A 91 -12.36 -5.83 14.40
N ILE A 92 -13.31 -5.58 15.32
CA ILE A 92 -14.42 -6.52 15.53
C ILE A 92 -15.33 -6.57 14.28
N LEU A 93 -15.56 -5.44 13.63
CA LEU A 93 -16.35 -5.38 12.39
C LEU A 93 -15.67 -6.15 11.24
N LEU A 94 -14.36 -5.97 11.07
CA LEU A 94 -13.54 -6.70 10.10
C LEU A 94 -13.59 -8.20 10.34
N LYS A 95 -13.63 -8.64 11.60
CA LYS A 95 -13.81 -10.05 11.95
C LYS A 95 -15.12 -10.60 11.39
N ARG A 96 -16.24 -9.92 11.63
CA ARG A 96 -17.56 -10.33 11.12
C ARG A 96 -17.61 -10.30 9.59
N TYR A 97 -16.98 -9.30 8.98
CA TYR A 97 -16.84 -9.20 7.53
C TYR A 97 -16.05 -10.39 6.94
N ALA A 98 -14.95 -10.80 7.57
CA ALA A 98 -14.19 -11.99 7.17
C ALA A 98 -14.99 -13.29 7.34
N HIS A 99 -15.87 -13.37 8.34
CA HIS A 99 -16.79 -14.50 8.53
C HIS A 99 -17.96 -14.52 7.53
N CYS A 100 -18.08 -13.51 6.66
CA CYS A 100 -19.21 -13.32 5.74
C CYS A 100 -20.55 -13.09 6.46
N GLU A 101 -20.52 -12.59 7.69
CA GLU A 101 -21.72 -12.21 8.44
C GLU A 101 -22.26 -10.83 8.07
N VAL A 102 -21.43 -10.00 7.43
CA VAL A 102 -21.73 -8.62 7.05
C VAL A 102 -21.37 -8.44 5.58
N ASP A 103 -22.25 -7.77 4.83
CA ASP A 103 -22.02 -7.44 3.42
C ASP A 103 -21.06 -6.25 3.28
N THR A 104 -20.44 -6.11 2.10
CA THR A 104 -19.54 -4.99 1.81
C THR A 104 -20.23 -3.64 2.01
N LYS A 105 -21.50 -3.50 1.61
CA LYS A 105 -22.25 -2.24 1.81
C LYS A 105 -22.46 -1.92 3.27
N GLU A 106 -22.93 -2.91 4.04
CA GLU A 106 -23.18 -2.76 5.47
C GLU A 106 -21.88 -2.45 6.23
N PHE A 107 -20.78 -3.11 5.86
CA PHE A 107 -19.46 -2.83 6.41
C PHE A 107 -19.07 -1.35 6.25
N PHE A 108 -19.21 -0.78 5.05
CA PHE A 108 -18.88 0.62 4.81
C PHE A 108 -19.83 1.58 5.53
N CYS A 109 -21.13 1.27 5.62
CA CYS A 109 -22.08 2.06 6.38
C CYS A 109 -21.67 2.13 7.87
N ILE A 110 -21.44 0.97 8.50
CA ILE A 110 -21.06 0.88 9.91
C ILE A 110 -19.69 1.53 10.15
N LYS A 111 -18.73 1.32 9.25
CA LYS A 111 -17.39 1.95 9.33
C LYS A 111 -17.48 3.47 9.30
N ASN A 112 -18.20 4.02 8.33
CA ASN A 112 -18.37 5.47 8.20
C ASN A 112 -19.08 6.07 9.42
N GLU A 113 -20.07 5.36 9.96
CA GLU A 113 -20.80 5.74 11.17
C GLU A 113 -19.90 5.76 12.42
N ILE A 114 -19.00 4.78 12.57
CA ILE A 114 -18.02 4.74 13.66
C ILE A 114 -16.99 5.89 13.55
N GLU A 115 -16.59 6.25 12.33
CA GLU A 115 -15.61 7.30 12.04
C GLU A 115 -16.23 8.71 12.15
N SER A 116 -17.53 8.89 11.93
CA SER A 116 -18.25 10.16 12.07
C SER A 116 -18.51 10.54 13.54
N THR A 117 -17.45 10.72 14.32
CA THR A 117 -17.22 11.50 15.56
C THR A 117 -18.32 11.75 16.63
N ASN A 118 -19.51 11.16 16.62
CA ASN A 118 -20.57 11.56 17.56
C ASN A 118 -21.46 10.42 18.08
N ILE A 119 -20.90 9.22 18.20
CA ILE A 119 -21.62 8.04 18.67
C ILE A 119 -20.94 7.50 19.92
N ASP A 120 -21.76 7.24 20.94
CA ASP A 120 -21.33 6.67 22.20
C ASP A 120 -20.75 5.25 22.01
N ASN A 121 -19.89 4.84 22.94
CA ASN A 121 -19.22 3.54 22.87
C ASN A 121 -20.19 2.35 22.85
N ILE A 122 -21.38 2.50 23.45
CA ILE A 122 -22.38 1.43 23.54
C ILE A 122 -23.05 1.25 22.18
N THR A 123 -23.43 2.34 21.52
CA THR A 123 -24.01 2.29 20.17
C THR A 123 -22.99 1.75 19.16
N LYS A 124 -21.72 2.14 19.24
CA LYS A 124 -20.64 1.54 18.43
C LYS A 124 -20.52 0.03 18.67
N GLU A 125 -20.59 -0.41 19.92
CA GLU A 125 -20.53 -1.83 20.26
C GLU A 125 -21.74 -2.61 19.69
N ARG A 126 -22.94 -2.03 19.74
CA ARG A 126 -24.16 -2.65 19.19
C ARG A 126 -24.12 -2.79 17.67
N LEU A 127 -23.72 -1.72 16.97
CA LEU A 127 -23.56 -1.74 15.51
C LEU A 127 -22.57 -2.82 15.07
N VAL A 128 -21.45 -2.92 15.78
CA VAL A 128 -20.38 -3.85 15.44
C VAL A 128 -20.69 -5.28 15.85
N LYS A 129 -21.48 -5.53 16.90
CA LYS A 129 -21.87 -6.89 17.31
C LYS A 129 -23.12 -7.43 16.58
N GLY A 130 -23.89 -6.58 15.91
CA GLY A 130 -25.05 -7.01 15.11
C GLY A 130 -26.18 -7.55 15.97
N ASN A 131 -26.60 -6.75 16.95
CA ASN A 131 -27.61 -7.11 17.93
C ASN A 131 -29.02 -6.66 17.52
#